data_AF-A0A813LCP5-F1
#
_entry.id   AF-A0A813LCP5-F1
#
_cell.length_a   1.000
_cell.length_b   1.000
_cell.length_c   1.000
_cell.angle_alpha   90.00
_cell.angle_beta   90.00
_cell.angle_gamma   90.00
#
_symmetry.space_group_name_H-M   'P 1'
#
loop_
_entity.id
_entity.type
_entity.pdbx_description
1 polymer ?
#
loop_
_entity_poly.entity_id
_entity_poly.type
_entity_poly.pdbx_seq_one_letter_code
_entity_poly.pdbx_strand_id
1 'polypeptide(L)'
;KWQQLPQQGLDLHKVRAQYWIRSRRRGSCSWLLSKAWPTPLIAKTPTLLMQSCAASQHENSVVVLRLTRHAQAAEVAHEILHSPDLEKCRAMVLEAGCELRPEWAGGAWLLLPLTREQFEEAELETTAVHIIALSRDEDALRRALKAVPKEKRPKLRTENHDADGPCGASQRADAGSDDEESMARQVGTGMGQEQREEEEWFAGAASRAGSSGDRIEIAVERTFVHFPMPREDHAPSVCKSAP
;
A
#
# COMPACT_ATOMS: atom_id res chain seq x y z
N LYS A 1 39.91 2.48 -4.72
CA LYS A 1 39.92 3.93 -5.01
C LYS A 1 38.57 4.26 -5.66
N TRP A 2 37.51 4.34 -4.86
CA TRP A 2 36.16 4.58 -5.36
C TRP A 2 36.05 6.06 -5.72
N GLN A 3 35.97 6.34 -7.01
CA GLN A 3 35.67 7.67 -7.50
C GLN A 3 34.24 8.00 -7.07
N GLN A 4 34.20 9.00 -6.20
CA GLN A 4 33.05 9.75 -5.75
C GLN A 4 32.31 10.25 -7.00
N LEU A 5 31.22 9.59 -7.37
CA LEU A 5 30.29 10.13 -8.35
C LEU A 5 29.65 11.39 -7.75
N PRO A 6 29.53 12.47 -8.54
CA PRO A 6 28.98 13.72 -8.03
C PRO A 6 27.54 13.48 -7.60
N GLN A 7 27.26 13.73 -6.32
CA GLN A 7 25.90 14.00 -5.87
C GLN A 7 25.45 15.28 -6.57
N GLN A 8 24.85 15.13 -7.76
CA GLN A 8 24.02 16.18 -8.29
C GLN A 8 22.77 16.19 -7.43
N GLY A 9 22.76 17.10 -6.45
CA GLY A 9 21.58 17.45 -5.70
C GLY A 9 20.48 17.81 -6.69
N LEU A 10 19.52 16.90 -6.85
CA LEU A 10 18.22 17.25 -7.38
C LEU A 10 17.58 18.13 -6.33
N ASP A 11 17.74 19.44 -6.54
CA ASP A 11 17.07 20.53 -5.87
C ASP A 11 15.54 20.35 -6.05
N LEU A 12 14.95 19.52 -5.20
CA LEU A 12 13.51 19.24 -5.13
C LEU A 12 12.69 20.45 -4.65
N HIS A 13 13.33 21.61 -4.43
CA HIS A 13 12.66 22.88 -4.14
C HIS A 13 12.27 23.69 -5.40
N LYS A 14 12.47 23.17 -6.62
CA LYS A 14 12.19 23.91 -7.88
C LYS A 14 11.08 23.36 -8.78
N VAL A 15 10.18 22.51 -8.28
CA VAL A 15 8.89 22.23 -8.93
C VAL A 15 7.74 22.43 -7.94
N ARG A 16 7.75 23.59 -7.28
CA ARG A 16 6.54 24.20 -6.70
C ARG A 16 6.19 25.42 -7.57
N ALA A 17 4.94 25.48 -7.99
CA ALA A 17 4.27 26.60 -8.64
C ALA A 17 4.53 26.83 -10.15
N GLN A 18 3.82 26.08 -10.99
CA GLN A 18 3.19 26.64 -12.19
C GLN A 18 1.76 26.11 -12.33
N TYR A 19 0.85 26.61 -11.50
CA TYR A 19 -0.53 26.93 -11.88
C TYR A 19 -1.04 27.98 -10.90
N TRP A 20 -0.60 29.23 -11.11
CA TRP A 20 -1.16 30.41 -10.46
C TRP A 20 -1.92 31.21 -11.51
N ILE A 21 -3.23 31.30 -11.30
CA ILE A 21 -4.03 32.53 -11.36
C ILE A 21 -3.55 33.58 -12.37
N ARG A 22 -4.29 33.70 -13.48
CA ARG A 22 -4.28 34.94 -14.28
C ARG A 22 -5.59 35.69 -14.06
N SER A 23 -5.52 36.63 -13.12
CA SER A 23 -6.54 37.62 -12.84
C SER A 23 -6.59 38.70 -13.94
N ARG A 24 -7.82 39.17 -14.21
CA ARG A 24 -8.20 40.56 -14.51
C ARG A 24 -7.27 41.39 -15.41
N ARG A 25 -7.74 41.67 -16.63
CA ARG A 25 -7.67 43.03 -17.17
C ARG A 25 -9.07 43.59 -17.36
N ARG A 26 -9.17 44.86 -16.96
CA ARG A 26 -10.34 45.73 -16.97
C ARG A 26 -10.88 45.84 -18.40
N GLY A 27 -12.18 45.60 -18.53
CA GLY A 27 -12.96 45.92 -19.72
C GLY A 27 -14.37 46.21 -19.24
N SER A 28 -14.65 47.50 -19.05
CA SER A 28 -15.98 48.02 -18.79
C SER A 28 -16.93 47.56 -19.90
N CYS A 29 -17.95 46.79 -19.57
CA CYS A 29 -19.14 46.61 -20.40
C CYS A 29 -20.33 46.57 -19.45
N SER A 30 -20.87 47.76 -19.23
CA SER A 30 -22.27 47.97 -18.89
C SER A 30 -23.13 47.26 -19.93
N TRP A 31 -23.87 46.23 -19.52
CA TRP A 31 -25.19 45.93 -20.06
C TRP A 31 -26.08 45.50 -18.89
N LEU A 32 -26.85 46.47 -18.43
CA LEU A 32 -28.19 46.25 -17.92
C LEU A 32 -28.89 45.21 -18.80
N LEU A 33 -29.33 44.10 -18.22
CA LEU A 33 -30.69 43.60 -18.44
C LEU A 33 -31.02 42.54 -17.41
N SER A 34 -31.92 42.93 -16.51
CA SER A 34 -32.79 42.04 -15.76
C SER A 34 -33.35 40.96 -16.67
N LYS A 35 -33.22 39.69 -16.25
CA LYS A 35 -34.23 38.65 -16.47
C LYS A 35 -33.96 37.46 -15.55
N ALA A 36 -35.04 37.05 -14.91
CA ALA A 36 -35.12 36.06 -13.85
C ALA A 36 -34.37 34.77 -14.18
N TRP A 37 -33.57 34.32 -13.22
CA TRP A 37 -33.03 32.97 -13.19
C TRP A 37 -34.13 32.06 -12.64
N PRO A 38 -34.61 31.05 -13.39
CA PRO A 38 -35.52 30.07 -12.84
C PRO A 38 -34.76 29.28 -11.76
N THR A 39 -35.32 29.28 -10.56
CA THR A 39 -34.90 28.43 -9.45
C THR A 39 -34.87 26.97 -9.91
N PRO A 40 -33.72 26.26 -9.82
CA PRO A 40 -33.73 24.84 -10.04
C PRO A 40 -34.50 24.19 -8.88
N LEU A 41 -35.67 23.65 -9.21
CA LEU A 41 -36.44 22.75 -8.36
C LEU A 41 -35.54 21.58 -7.96
N ILE A 42 -35.08 21.61 -6.71
CA ILE A 42 -34.36 20.52 -6.05
C ILE A 42 -35.35 19.37 -5.90
N ALA A 43 -35.45 18.54 -6.94
CA ALA A 43 -36.10 17.24 -6.86
C ALA A 43 -35.22 16.36 -5.96
N LYS A 44 -35.64 16.24 -4.69
CA LYS A 44 -35.10 15.27 -3.75
C LYS A 44 -35.45 13.87 -4.25
N THR A 45 -34.57 13.23 -5.00
CA THR A 45 -34.60 11.78 -5.17
C THR A 45 -33.86 11.16 -3.97
N PRO A 46 -34.54 10.45 -3.06
CA PRO A 46 -33.86 9.60 -2.10
C PRO A 46 -33.31 8.40 -2.86
N THR A 47 -32.08 8.50 -3.35
CA THR A 47 -31.37 7.33 -3.85
C THR A 47 -31.04 6.46 -2.64
N LEU A 48 -31.99 5.58 -2.33
CA LEU A 48 -31.81 4.39 -1.52
C LEU A 48 -30.78 3.49 -2.21
N LEU A 49 -29.50 3.77 -2.01
CA LEU A 49 -28.47 2.75 -2.17
C LEU A 49 -28.53 1.90 -0.91
N MET A 50 -29.24 0.77 -1.06
CA MET A 50 -29.18 -0.40 -0.20
C MET A 50 -27.73 -0.66 0.23
N GLN A 51 -27.38 -0.20 1.42
CA GLN A 51 -26.25 -0.71 2.20
C GLN A 51 -26.66 -2.07 2.77
N SER A 52 -26.82 -3.04 1.88
CA SER A 52 -26.94 -4.45 2.22
C SER A 52 -25.71 -5.17 1.67
N CYS A 53 -24.59 -4.98 2.36
CA CYS A 53 -23.41 -5.83 2.27
C CYS A 53 -23.04 -6.20 3.70
N ALA A 54 -23.74 -7.17 4.26
CA ALA A 54 -23.21 -7.99 5.34
C ALA A 54 -22.22 -9.05 4.79
N ALA A 55 -21.49 -8.69 3.73
CA ALA A 55 -20.42 -9.51 3.18
C ALA A 55 -19.19 -9.26 4.05
N SER A 56 -18.79 -10.30 4.78
CA SER A 56 -17.42 -10.54 5.21
C SER A 56 -16.70 -9.33 5.81
N GLN A 57 -16.78 -9.17 7.14
CA GLN A 57 -16.00 -8.17 7.90
C GLN A 57 -14.47 -8.24 7.67
N HIS A 58 -13.98 -9.25 6.94
CA HIS A 58 -12.60 -9.38 6.48
C HIS A 58 -12.24 -8.62 5.19
N GLU A 59 -13.20 -8.07 4.43
CA GLU A 59 -12.92 -7.45 3.12
C GLU A 59 -12.25 -6.08 3.19
N ASN A 60 -12.26 -5.44 4.37
CA ASN A 60 -11.72 -4.10 4.57
C ASN A 60 -10.44 -4.10 5.42
N SER A 61 -9.77 -5.25 5.60
CA SER A 61 -8.46 -5.23 6.25
C SER A 61 -7.46 -4.49 5.38
N VAL A 62 -6.69 -3.60 6.01
CA VAL A 62 -5.57 -2.90 5.37
C VAL A 62 -4.38 -3.84 5.38
N VAL A 63 -3.74 -4.01 4.23
CA VAL A 63 -2.53 -4.81 4.08
C VAL A 63 -1.37 -3.94 3.64
N VAL A 64 -0.21 -4.17 4.23
CA VAL A 64 1.05 -3.56 3.81
C VAL A 64 1.78 -4.57 2.93
N LEU A 65 2.03 -4.17 1.70
CA LEU A 65 2.63 -5.01 0.68
C LEU A 65 4.00 -4.44 0.34
N ARG A 66 5.04 -5.25 0.53
CA ARG A 66 6.40 -4.90 0.17
C ARG A 66 6.72 -5.38 -1.24
N LEU A 67 7.11 -4.44 -2.10
CA LEU A 67 7.74 -4.75 -3.37
C LEU A 67 9.18 -5.17 -3.13
N THR A 68 9.55 -6.30 -3.72
CA THR A 68 10.96 -6.72 -3.79
C THR A 68 11.68 -6.00 -4.94
N ARG A 69 12.86 -6.50 -5.35
CA ARG A 69 13.72 -5.97 -6.43
C ARG A 69 12.94 -5.20 -7.51
N HIS A 70 13.50 -4.06 -7.94
CA HIS A 70 12.90 -3.16 -8.95
C HIS A 70 11.63 -2.42 -8.50
N ALA A 71 11.38 -2.31 -7.19
CA ALA A 71 10.28 -1.51 -6.64
C ALA A 71 10.22 -0.06 -7.18
N GLN A 72 11.38 0.54 -7.46
CA GLN A 72 11.50 1.91 -7.97
C GLN A 72 11.67 1.99 -9.49
N ALA A 73 11.48 0.88 -10.22
CA ALA A 73 11.53 0.91 -11.67
C ALA A 73 10.38 1.76 -12.23
N ALA A 74 10.68 2.57 -13.25
CA ALA A 74 9.70 3.47 -13.87
C ALA A 74 8.51 2.69 -14.46
N GLU A 75 8.75 1.47 -14.94
CA GLU A 75 7.72 0.58 -15.48
C GLU A 75 6.73 0.13 -14.40
N VAL A 76 7.20 -0.12 -13.17
CA VAL A 76 6.33 -0.51 -12.05
C VAL A 76 5.45 0.68 -11.64
N ALA A 77 6.04 1.88 -11.53
CA ALA A 77 5.28 3.09 -11.25
C ALA A 77 4.26 3.39 -12.36
N HIS A 78 4.64 3.19 -13.62
CA HIS A 78 3.74 3.34 -14.76
C HIS A 78 2.54 2.39 -14.68
N GLU A 79 2.77 1.10 -14.40
CA GLU A 79 1.69 0.12 -14.28
C GLU A 79 0.77 0.41 -13.10
N ILE A 80 1.29 0.83 -11.94
CA ILE A 80 0.44 1.19 -10.79
C ILE A 80 -0.46 2.40 -11.14
N LEU A 81 0.07 3.38 -11.87
CA LEU A 81 -0.65 4.61 -12.25
C LEU A 81 -1.66 4.42 -13.39
N HIS A 82 -1.38 3.55 -14.35
CA HIS A 82 -2.17 3.44 -15.58
C HIS A 82 -2.92 2.13 -15.75
N SER A 83 -2.66 1.12 -14.91
CA SER A 83 -3.35 -0.16 -15.02
C SER A 83 -4.87 0.01 -14.82
N PRO A 84 -5.70 -0.60 -15.68
CA PRO A 84 -7.15 -0.60 -15.52
C PRO A 84 -7.60 -1.40 -14.29
N ASP A 85 -6.84 -2.41 -13.85
CA ASP A 85 -7.18 -3.22 -12.67
C ASP A 85 -7.23 -2.37 -11.38
N LEU A 86 -6.46 -1.29 -11.31
CA LEU A 86 -6.35 -0.40 -10.14
C LEU A 86 -7.12 0.91 -10.31
N GLU A 87 -7.89 1.07 -11.39
CA GLU A 87 -8.63 2.31 -11.70
C GLU A 87 -9.59 2.67 -10.56
N LYS A 88 -10.31 1.68 -10.03
CA LYS A 88 -11.25 1.89 -8.92
C LYS A 88 -10.55 2.38 -7.65
N CYS A 89 -9.42 1.78 -7.28
CA CYS A 89 -8.65 2.19 -6.11
C CYS A 89 -8.15 3.63 -6.26
N ARG A 90 -7.60 3.98 -7.44
CA ARG A 90 -7.14 5.34 -7.72
C ARG A 90 -8.28 6.36 -7.67
N ALA A 91 -9.43 6.03 -8.26
CA ALA A 91 -10.59 6.89 -8.23
C ALA A 91 -11.06 7.19 -6.79
N MET A 92 -11.08 6.18 -5.92
CA MET A 92 -11.43 6.36 -4.50
C MET A 92 -10.47 7.30 -3.76
N VAL A 93 -9.16 7.15 -3.99
CA VAL A 93 -8.14 8.01 -3.37
C VAL A 93 -8.27 9.46 -3.86
N LEU A 94 -8.47 9.64 -5.16
CA LEU A 94 -8.60 10.97 -5.77
C LEU A 94 -9.92 11.66 -5.38
N GLU A 95 -11.02 10.92 -5.29
CA GLU A 95 -12.32 11.45 -4.83
C GLU A 95 -12.26 11.94 -3.39
N ALA A 96 -11.47 11.27 -2.54
CA ALA A 96 -11.20 11.70 -1.18
C ALA A 96 -10.22 12.90 -1.09
N GLY A 97 -9.63 13.34 -2.21
CA GLY A 97 -8.62 14.41 -2.23
C GLY A 97 -7.26 13.98 -1.65
N CYS A 98 -7.01 12.67 -1.57
CA CYS A 98 -5.74 12.12 -1.12
C CYS A 98 -4.75 11.99 -2.27
N GLU A 99 -3.45 12.03 -1.96
CA GLU A 99 -2.39 11.77 -2.92
C GLU A 99 -2.05 10.27 -2.95
N LEU A 100 -1.77 9.70 -4.13
CA LEU A 100 -1.38 8.29 -4.27
C LEU A 100 0.03 8.00 -3.72
N ARG A 101 0.90 9.02 -3.66
CA ARG A 101 2.28 8.88 -3.23
C ARG A 101 2.74 10.10 -2.43
N PRO A 102 2.22 10.28 -1.22
CA PRO A 102 2.58 11.43 -0.40
C PRO A 102 4.01 11.32 0.13
N GLU A 103 4.66 12.48 0.31
CA GLU A 103 6.00 12.56 0.88
C GLU A 103 6.04 12.12 2.35
N TRP A 104 4.97 12.39 3.11
CA TRP A 104 4.87 12.03 4.53
C TRP A 104 4.84 10.52 4.79
N ALA A 105 4.49 9.70 3.80
CA ALA A 105 4.53 8.23 3.89
C ALA A 105 5.85 7.64 3.35
N GLY A 106 6.96 8.40 3.41
CA GLY A 106 8.26 7.94 2.90
C GLY A 106 8.27 7.62 1.40
N GLY A 107 7.33 8.18 0.64
CA GLY A 107 7.13 7.90 -0.78
C GLY A 107 6.54 6.52 -1.09
N ALA A 108 5.89 5.87 -0.12
CA ALA A 108 5.08 4.66 -0.32
C ALA A 108 3.85 4.94 -1.21
N TRP A 109 3.29 3.89 -1.80
CA TRP A 109 2.05 3.99 -2.58
C TRP A 109 0.83 3.75 -1.69
N LEU A 110 -0.15 4.65 -1.76
CA LEU A 110 -1.43 4.55 -1.05
C LEU A 110 -2.54 4.29 -2.06
N LEU A 111 -3.14 3.10 -2.01
CA LEU A 111 -4.26 2.69 -2.86
C LEU A 111 -5.61 2.72 -2.12
N LEU A 112 -5.65 3.36 -0.97
CA LEU A 112 -6.86 3.65 -0.19
C LEU A 112 -6.80 5.09 0.34
N PRO A 113 -7.96 5.73 0.58
CA PRO A 113 -7.99 7.07 1.15
C PRO A 113 -7.50 7.00 2.60
N LEU A 114 -6.26 7.45 2.82
CA LEU A 114 -5.60 7.45 4.12
C LEU A 114 -5.06 8.85 4.40
N THR A 115 -5.45 9.38 5.55
CA THR A 115 -4.96 10.69 6.03
C THR A 115 -3.63 10.53 6.77
N ARG A 116 -2.89 11.63 6.92
CA ARG A 116 -1.61 11.62 7.63
C ARG A 116 -1.80 11.24 9.10
N GLU A 117 -2.85 11.76 9.72
CA GLU A 117 -3.19 11.53 11.11
C GLU A 117 -3.46 10.04 11.37
N GLN A 118 -4.23 9.39 10.49
CA GLN A 118 -4.49 7.95 10.56
C GLN A 118 -3.24 7.09 10.36
N PHE A 119 -2.34 7.54 9.46
CA PHE A 119 -1.08 6.85 9.22
C PHE A 119 -0.13 6.94 10.43
N GLU A 120 -0.04 8.11 11.06
CA GLU A 120 0.74 8.32 12.28
C GLU A 120 0.12 7.56 13.48
N GLU A 121 -1.20 7.55 13.62
CA GLU A 121 -1.92 6.80 14.66
C GLU A 121 -1.73 5.28 14.54
N ALA A 122 -1.60 4.76 13.31
CA ALA A 122 -1.34 3.36 13.05
C ALA A 122 0.14 2.96 13.20
N GLU A 123 1.03 3.91 13.52
CA GLU A 123 2.48 3.70 13.70
C GLU A 123 3.12 2.94 12.52
N LEU A 124 2.66 3.21 11.30
CA LEU A 124 3.11 2.50 10.11
C LEU A 124 4.49 3.02 9.65
N GLU A 125 5.52 2.17 9.75
CA GLU A 125 6.84 2.48 9.22
C GLU A 125 6.93 2.09 7.73
N THR A 126 6.50 2.99 6.84
CA THR A 126 6.57 2.73 5.39
C THR A 126 7.72 3.46 4.70
N THR A 127 8.09 2.95 3.53
CA THR A 127 9.18 3.46 2.70
C THR A 127 8.75 3.35 1.24
N ALA A 128 9.53 3.90 0.30
CA ALA A 128 9.21 3.90 -1.12
C ALA A 128 9.04 2.50 -1.78
N VAL A 129 9.32 1.40 -1.06
CA VAL A 129 9.09 0.03 -1.54
C VAL A 129 7.76 -0.56 -1.05
N HIS A 130 7.07 0.13 -0.15
CA HIS A 130 5.81 -0.32 0.42
C HIS A 130 4.61 0.21 -0.37
N ILE A 131 3.57 -0.61 -0.41
CA ILE A 131 2.26 -0.29 -0.97
C ILE A 131 1.24 -0.62 0.11
N ILE A 132 0.42 0.36 0.47
CA ILE A 132 -0.70 0.18 1.38
C ILE A 132 -1.96 0.06 0.54
N ALA A 133 -2.69 -1.04 0.70
CA ALA A 133 -3.91 -1.34 -0.05
C ALA A 133 -4.92 -2.05 0.84
N LEU A 134 -6.16 -2.17 0.37
CA LEU A 134 -7.13 -3.07 0.98
C LEU A 134 -6.81 -4.51 0.57
N SER A 135 -7.07 -5.46 1.45
CA SER A 135 -6.84 -6.89 1.22
C SER A 135 -7.52 -7.38 -0.07
N ARG A 136 -8.75 -6.94 -0.34
CA ARG A 136 -9.49 -7.26 -1.57
C ARG A 136 -8.84 -6.76 -2.87
N ASP A 137 -7.99 -5.74 -2.79
CA ASP A 137 -7.35 -5.12 -3.96
C ASP A 137 -5.96 -5.74 -4.23
N GLU A 138 -5.49 -6.67 -3.38
CA GLU A 138 -4.19 -7.32 -3.55
C GLU A 138 -4.10 -8.08 -4.89
N ASP A 139 -5.14 -8.81 -5.27
CA ASP A 139 -5.17 -9.55 -6.54
C ASP A 139 -5.16 -8.61 -7.75
N ALA A 140 -5.80 -7.45 -7.66
CA ALA A 140 -5.75 -6.44 -8.70
C ALA A 140 -4.33 -5.89 -8.87
N LEU A 141 -3.62 -5.66 -7.76
CA LEU A 141 -2.21 -5.26 -7.78
C LEU A 141 -1.31 -6.35 -8.40
N ARG A 142 -1.53 -7.61 -8.06
CA ARG A 142 -0.80 -8.74 -8.67
C ARG A 142 -1.04 -8.84 -10.17
N ARG A 143 -2.27 -8.60 -10.65
CA ARG A 143 -2.60 -8.56 -12.08
C ARG A 143 -1.91 -7.39 -12.78
N ALA A 144 -1.96 -6.19 -12.21
CA ALA A 144 -1.27 -5.01 -12.73
C ALA A 144 0.24 -5.25 -12.86
N LEU A 145 0.89 -5.76 -11.81
CA LEU A 145 2.33 -6.04 -11.82
C LEU A 145 2.71 -7.18 -12.79
N LYS A 146 1.77 -8.04 -13.18
CA LYS A 146 1.99 -9.08 -14.19
C LYS A 146 2.15 -8.50 -15.60
N ALA A 147 1.69 -7.27 -15.85
CA ALA A 147 1.91 -6.58 -17.12
C ALA A 147 3.37 -6.09 -17.28
N VAL A 148 4.09 -5.89 -16.18
CA VAL A 148 5.51 -5.51 -16.19
C VAL A 148 6.36 -6.63 -16.84
N PRO A 149 7.36 -6.29 -17.68
CA PRO A 149 8.33 -7.24 -18.22
C PRO A 149 8.95 -8.13 -17.14
N LYS A 150 9.16 -9.41 -17.45
CA LYS A 150 9.54 -10.44 -16.47
C LYS A 150 10.85 -10.11 -15.74
N GLU A 151 11.78 -9.44 -16.41
CA GLU A 151 13.10 -9.06 -15.92
C GLU A 151 13.01 -7.97 -14.84
N LYS A 152 12.01 -7.09 -14.95
CA LYS A 152 11.79 -5.97 -14.03
C LYS A 152 10.61 -6.19 -13.09
N ARG A 153 9.92 -7.33 -13.18
CA ARG A 153 8.72 -7.61 -12.42
C ARG A 153 9.06 -7.81 -10.94
N PRO A 154 8.60 -6.91 -10.04
CA PRO A 154 8.81 -7.08 -8.62
C PRO A 154 7.96 -8.24 -8.11
N LYS A 155 8.49 -9.01 -7.16
CA LYS A 155 7.66 -9.93 -6.35
C LYS A 155 6.99 -9.13 -5.25
N LEU A 156 5.70 -9.34 -5.07
CA LEU A 156 4.90 -8.77 -3.99
C LEU A 156 4.97 -9.71 -2.78
N ARG A 157 5.27 -9.15 -1.60
CA ARG A 157 5.20 -9.87 -0.32
C ARG A 157 4.28 -9.13 0.63
N THR A 158 3.39 -9.84 1.29
CA THR A 158 2.58 -9.28 2.37
C THR A 158 3.42 -9.21 3.63
N GLU A 159 3.47 -8.02 4.24
CA GLU A 159 4.07 -7.85 5.55
C GLU A 159 2.97 -8.03 6.58
N ASN A 160 3.08 -9.12 7.32
CA ASN A 160 2.22 -9.36 8.46
C ASN A 160 2.76 -8.51 9.61
N HIS A 161 2.11 -7.37 9.88
CA HIS A 161 2.30 -6.64 11.13
C HIS A 161 1.59 -7.33 12.31
N ASP A 162 1.43 -8.66 12.24
CA ASP A 162 0.95 -9.45 13.36
C ASP A 162 1.94 -9.20 14.49
N ALA A 163 1.51 -8.36 15.44
CA ALA A 163 2.29 -7.86 16.55
C ALA A 163 3.21 -8.96 17.05
N ASP A 164 4.52 -8.72 16.96
CA ASP A 164 5.59 -9.64 17.31
C ASP A 164 5.37 -10.26 18.71
N GLY A 165 4.54 -11.30 18.75
CA GLY A 165 4.65 -12.37 19.71
C GLY A 165 5.77 -13.25 19.17
N PRO A 166 6.91 -13.40 19.87
CA PRO A 166 7.98 -14.26 19.45
C PRO A 166 7.55 -15.73 19.54
N CYS A 167 6.72 -16.19 18.61
CA CYS A 167 6.47 -17.60 18.39
C CYS A 167 7.44 -18.11 17.33
N GLY A 168 8.73 -18.03 17.70
CA GLY A 168 9.79 -18.78 17.06
C GLY A 168 9.58 -20.27 17.34
N ALA A 169 8.73 -20.92 16.57
CA ALA A 169 8.71 -22.38 16.45
C ALA A 169 8.61 -22.71 14.97
N SER A 170 9.75 -22.58 14.30
CA SER A 170 10.05 -23.20 13.02
C SER A 170 9.69 -24.69 13.12
N GLN A 171 8.53 -25.07 12.60
CA GLN A 171 8.19 -26.46 12.31
C GLN A 171 9.03 -26.89 11.11
N ARG A 172 10.30 -27.18 11.37
CA ARG A 172 11.09 -28.13 10.59
C ARG A 172 10.83 -29.51 11.16
N ALA A 173 9.68 -30.08 10.82
CA ALA A 173 9.44 -31.51 10.89
C ALA A 173 8.34 -31.83 9.88
N ASP A 174 8.73 -32.04 8.63
CA ASP A 174 8.02 -33.05 7.86
C ASP A 174 9.04 -33.89 7.09
N ALA A 175 8.80 -35.18 7.24
CA ALA A 175 9.71 -36.28 7.06
C ALA A 175 9.86 -36.65 5.59
N GLY A 176 10.98 -37.28 5.26
CA GLY A 176 11.16 -37.93 3.98
C GLY A 176 10.06 -38.97 3.74
N SER A 177 9.47 -38.89 2.55
CA SER A 177 8.83 -40.02 1.89
C SER A 177 9.62 -40.23 0.61
N ASP A 178 10.60 -41.12 0.68
CA ASP A 178 11.24 -41.74 -0.46
C ASP A 178 10.19 -42.66 -1.11
N ASP A 179 9.69 -42.32 -2.29
CA ASP A 179 9.11 -43.30 -3.20
C ASP A 179 9.64 -43.06 -4.61
N GLU A 180 10.25 -44.14 -5.08
CA GLU A 180 11.08 -44.28 -6.24
C GLU A 180 10.25 -44.61 -7.50
N GLU A 181 10.77 -44.17 -8.65
CA GLU A 181 10.78 -44.92 -9.93
C GLU A 181 9.64 -44.81 -10.98
N SER A 182 10.13 -44.63 -12.23
CA SER A 182 9.55 -44.99 -13.55
C SER A 182 8.42 -44.12 -14.14
N MET A 183 8.42 -43.70 -15.41
CA MET A 183 9.26 -44.04 -16.56
C MET A 183 9.17 -42.97 -17.67
N ALA A 184 10.32 -42.71 -18.29
CA ALA A 184 10.57 -42.28 -19.68
C ALA A 184 9.47 -41.60 -20.51
N ARG A 185 9.80 -40.41 -21.05
CA ARG A 185 9.69 -40.14 -22.49
C ARG A 185 10.68 -39.07 -22.97
N GLN A 186 11.64 -39.55 -23.75
CA GLN A 186 12.55 -38.79 -24.58
C GLN A 186 11.83 -38.15 -25.78
N VAL A 187 12.37 -37.03 -26.25
CA VAL A 187 12.86 -36.76 -27.63
C VAL A 187 12.60 -35.29 -27.96
N GLY A 188 13.67 -34.53 -28.25
CA GLY A 188 13.54 -33.17 -28.78
C GLY A 188 14.80 -32.31 -28.72
N THR A 189 15.91 -32.83 -29.24
CA THR A 189 17.20 -32.16 -29.47
C THR A 189 17.07 -30.86 -30.27
N GLY A 190 17.76 -29.79 -29.87
CA GLY A 190 17.94 -28.58 -30.68
C GLY A 190 19.03 -27.65 -30.12
N MET A 191 20.24 -27.77 -30.66
CA MET A 191 21.47 -27.07 -30.30
C MET A 191 21.47 -25.57 -30.63
N GLY A 192 22.27 -24.76 -29.90
CA GLY A 192 22.61 -23.40 -30.33
C GLY A 192 23.41 -22.56 -29.32
N GLN A 193 24.68 -22.92 -29.13
CA GLN A 193 25.90 -22.11 -28.83
C GLN A 193 25.76 -20.87 -27.91
N GLU A 194 26.40 -20.83 -26.73
CA GLU A 194 27.84 -20.72 -26.47
C GLU A 194 28.43 -19.34 -26.82
N GLN A 195 28.59 -18.50 -25.79
CA GLN A 195 29.72 -17.60 -25.54
C GLN A 195 29.62 -17.15 -24.05
N ARG A 196 30.46 -17.66 -23.16
CA ARG A 196 31.87 -17.28 -22.90
C ARG A 196 31.93 -16.02 -22.01
N GLU A 197 32.04 -16.20 -20.70
CA GLU A 197 33.24 -16.09 -19.84
C GLU A 197 33.35 -14.71 -19.17
N GLU A 198 33.57 -14.78 -17.86
CA GLU A 198 34.32 -13.89 -16.94
C GLU A 198 33.48 -13.70 -15.65
N GLU A 199 33.65 -14.57 -14.65
CA GLU A 199 34.71 -14.48 -13.64
C GLU A 199 34.77 -13.10 -12.99
N GLU A 200 34.38 -13.00 -11.73
CA GLU A 200 35.33 -13.03 -10.62
C GLU A 200 34.83 -12.21 -9.40
N TRP A 201 35.08 -12.79 -8.23
CA TRP A 201 35.51 -12.09 -7.02
C TRP A 201 34.55 -11.07 -6.38
N PHE A 202 33.89 -11.47 -5.30
CA PHE A 202 34.00 -10.77 -3.99
C PHE A 202 33.37 -11.63 -2.89
N ALA A 203 34.13 -12.63 -2.43
CA ALA A 203 33.96 -13.19 -1.10
C ALA A 203 34.48 -12.17 -0.08
N GLY A 204 33.60 -11.26 0.34
CA GLY A 204 33.87 -10.28 1.38
C GLY A 204 33.64 -10.88 2.76
N ALA A 205 34.68 -11.47 3.34
CA ALA A 205 34.76 -11.71 4.77
C ALA A 205 34.89 -10.37 5.50
N ALA A 206 33.94 -10.04 6.38
CA ALA A 206 34.07 -8.96 7.35
C ALA A 206 33.48 -9.38 8.70
N SER A 207 34.39 -9.79 9.58
CA SER A 207 34.45 -9.45 11.00
C SER A 207 33.22 -9.73 11.87
N ARG A 208 33.23 -10.94 12.44
CA ARG A 208 32.84 -11.15 13.84
C ARG A 208 33.72 -10.27 14.73
N ALA A 209 33.15 -9.21 15.29
CA ALA A 209 33.69 -8.55 16.48
C ALA A 209 32.56 -8.54 17.51
N GLY A 210 32.79 -9.26 18.62
CA GLY A 210 31.84 -9.37 19.70
C GLY A 210 31.60 -8.01 20.35
N SER A 211 30.32 -7.68 20.55
CA SER A 211 29.92 -6.76 21.59
C SER A 211 29.25 -7.58 22.67
N SER A 212 29.84 -7.51 23.86
CA SER A 212 29.42 -8.12 25.11
C SER A 212 27.92 -8.07 25.29
N GLY A 213 27.32 -9.22 25.61
CA GLY A 213 25.90 -9.35 25.87
C GLY A 213 25.50 -8.55 27.10
N ASP A 214 24.88 -7.40 26.88
CA ASP A 214 23.99 -6.81 27.86
C ASP A 214 22.63 -7.48 27.67
N ARG A 215 22.36 -8.49 28.51
CA ARG A 215 21.10 -9.23 28.54
C ARG A 215 20.06 -8.30 29.16
N ILE A 216 19.40 -7.49 28.32
CA ILE A 216 18.26 -6.68 28.74
C ILE A 216 17.11 -7.63 29.08
N GLU A 217 16.87 -7.83 30.37
CA GLU A 217 15.75 -8.60 30.88
C GLU A 217 14.52 -7.68 30.87
N ILE A 218 13.65 -7.84 29.87
CA ILE A 218 12.42 -7.06 29.76
C ILE A 218 11.43 -7.58 30.81
N ALA A 219 11.35 -6.88 31.94
CA ALA A 219 10.31 -7.11 32.93
C ALA A 219 8.99 -6.51 32.41
N VAL A 220 8.10 -7.37 31.93
CA VAL A 220 6.74 -6.95 31.54
C VAL A 220 5.90 -6.82 32.82
N GLU A 221 5.93 -5.65 33.44
CA GLU A 221 4.99 -5.30 34.50
C GLU A 221 3.61 -5.04 33.89
N ARG A 222 2.75 -6.06 33.89
CA ARG A 222 1.34 -5.93 33.49
C ARG A 222 0.58 -5.17 34.57
N THR A 223 0.52 -3.84 34.46
CA THR A 223 -0.39 -3.04 35.25
C THR A 223 -1.80 -3.19 34.69
N PHE A 224 -2.62 -4.02 35.33
CA PHE A 224 -4.04 -4.14 34.97
C PHE A 224 -4.78 -2.89 35.47
N VAL A 225 -5.11 -2.00 34.55
CA VAL A 225 -6.01 -0.87 34.83
C VAL A 225 -7.45 -1.38 34.70
N HIS A 226 -8.12 -1.54 35.84
CA HIS A 226 -9.52 -1.94 35.86
C HIS A 226 -10.40 -0.70 35.68
N PHE A 227 -11.03 -0.57 34.52
CA PHE A 227 -12.05 0.44 34.32
C PHE A 227 -13.40 -0.11 34.79
N PRO A 228 -14.04 0.48 35.82
CA PRO A 228 -15.40 0.11 36.16
C PRO A 228 -16.33 0.55 35.03
N MET A 229 -16.83 -0.41 34.26
CA MET A 229 -17.93 -0.17 33.33
C MET A 229 -19.18 0.19 34.14
N PRO A 230 -19.85 1.32 33.85
CA PRO A 230 -21.14 1.61 34.46
C PRO A 230 -22.09 0.47 34.12
N ARG A 231 -22.69 -0.14 35.15
CA ARG A 231 -23.80 -1.07 34.96
C ARG A 231 -24.97 -0.26 34.44
N GLU A 232 -25.30 -0.45 33.17
CA GLU A 232 -26.53 0.07 32.61
C GLU A 232 -27.70 -0.72 33.18
N ASP A 233 -28.17 -0.32 34.36
CA ASP A 233 -29.45 -0.75 34.94
C ASP A 233 -30.64 -0.07 34.22
N HIS A 234 -30.51 0.16 32.91
CA HIS A 234 -31.56 0.73 32.08
C HIS A 234 -32.50 -0.39 31.64
N ALA A 235 -33.52 -0.61 32.46
CA ALA A 235 -34.70 -1.37 32.05
C ALA A 235 -35.22 -0.82 30.70
N PRO A 236 -35.54 -1.69 29.72
CA PRO A 236 -36.00 -1.26 28.41
C PRO A 236 -37.31 -0.46 28.56
N SER A 237 -37.24 0.83 28.23
CA SER A 237 -38.40 1.71 28.15
C SER A 237 -39.29 1.25 27.00
N VAL A 238 -40.37 0.53 27.34
CA VAL A 238 -41.45 0.13 26.45
C VAL A 238 -42.03 1.38 25.77
N CYS A 239 -41.75 1.54 24.48
CA CYS A 239 -42.40 2.53 23.64
C CYS A 239 -43.85 2.09 23.39
N LYS A 240 -44.80 2.77 24.05
CA LYS A 240 -46.23 2.63 23.76
C LYS A 240 -46.56 3.51 22.55
N SER A 241 -46.83 2.89 21.41
CA SER A 241 -47.44 3.55 20.25
C SER A 241 -48.85 4.00 20.61
N ALA A 242 -49.19 5.25 20.29
CA ALA A 242 -50.53 5.82 20.47
C ALA A 242 -51.52 5.30 19.40
N PRO A 243 -52.83 5.25 19.71
CA PRO A 243 -53.89 4.74 18.84
C PRO A 243 -54.25 5.66 17.67
#